data_AF-A0A3D4H1S3-F1
#
_entry.id   AF-A0A3D4H1S3-F1
#
_cell.length_a   1.000
_cell.length_b   1.000
_cell.length_c   1.000
_cell.angle_alpha   90.00
_cell.angle_beta   90.00
_cell.angle_gamma   90.00
#
_symmetry.space_group_name_H-M   'P 1'
#
loop_
_entity.id
_entity.type
_entity.pdbx_description
1 polymer ?
#
loop_
_entity_poly.entity_id
_entity_poly.type
_entity_poly.pdbx_seq_one_letter_code
_entity_poly.pdbx_strand_id
1 'polypeptide(L)'
;MNVIGRQTPSWSPDERFIAFTSFVEDTTISIVEIKGGDVREISPGNGQTFSPSGDEIAYVHGNALWTSSLDEVDPYPITLALPGDIIRPHWSSDDEWIVFENRNTLWKVS
;
A
#
# COMPACT_ATOMS: atom_id res chain seq x y z
N MET A 1 17.65 -18.16 3.84
CA MET A 1 16.22 -18.15 4.22
C MET A 1 15.79 -16.70 4.22
N ASN A 2 15.06 -16.26 3.18
CA ASN A 2 14.52 -14.91 3.16
C ASN A 2 13.33 -14.88 4.11
N VAL A 3 13.47 -14.15 5.21
CA VAL A 3 12.37 -13.78 6.07
C VAL A 3 11.56 -12.76 5.28
N ILE A 4 10.47 -13.20 4.65
CA ILE A 4 9.46 -12.28 4.12
C ILE A 4 8.88 -11.61 5.37
N GLY A 5 9.10 -10.29 5.49
CA GLY A 5 8.59 -9.50 6.60
C GLY A 5 7.10 -9.70 6.76
N ARG A 6 6.56 -9.33 7.93
CA ARG A 6 5.16 -9.47 8.36
C ARG A 6 4.12 -8.77 7.45
N GLN A 7 4.53 -8.25 6.29
CA GLN A 7 3.67 -7.74 5.23
C GLN A 7 3.78 -8.69 4.04
N THR A 8 2.74 -9.50 3.88
CA THR A 8 2.62 -10.41 2.74
C THR A 8 2.59 -9.59 1.45
N PRO A 9 3.32 -10.00 0.40
CA PRO A 9 3.15 -9.39 -0.91
C PRO A 9 1.67 -9.46 -1.32
N SER A 10 1.18 -8.44 -1.98
CA SER A 10 -0.18 -8.38 -2.52
C SER A 10 -0.16 -8.54 -4.02
N TRP A 11 -1.17 -9.23 -4.55
CA TRP A 11 -1.40 -9.36 -5.99
C TRP A 11 -2.39 -8.30 -6.43
N SER A 12 -2.16 -7.67 -7.59
CA SER A 12 -3.18 -6.80 -8.18
C SER A 12 -4.37 -7.65 -8.64
N PRO A 13 -5.61 -7.13 -8.55
CA PRO A 13 -6.81 -7.87 -8.96
C PRO A 13 -6.79 -8.31 -10.43
N ASP A 14 -6.11 -7.55 -11.28
CA ASP A 14 -5.95 -7.82 -12.72
C ASP A 14 -4.79 -8.75 -13.07
N GLU A 15 -4.10 -9.31 -12.07
CA GLU A 15 -2.95 -10.20 -12.23
C GLU A 15 -1.81 -9.62 -13.09
N ARG A 16 -1.65 -8.29 -13.09
CA ARG A 16 -0.50 -7.62 -13.73
C ARG A 16 0.69 -7.43 -12.78
N PHE A 17 0.45 -7.15 -11.50
CA PHE A 17 1.49 -6.70 -10.58
C PHE A 17 1.51 -7.47 -9.26
N ILE A 18 2.70 -7.51 -8.65
CA ILE A 18 2.90 -7.87 -7.25
C ILE A 18 3.46 -6.64 -6.54
N ALA A 19 2.83 -6.21 -5.45
CA ALA A 19 3.37 -5.18 -4.56
C ALA A 19 3.98 -5.80 -3.31
N PHE A 20 5.14 -5.30 -2.91
CA PHE A 20 5.87 -5.80 -1.75
C PHE A 20 6.61 -4.66 -1.04
N THR A 21 6.95 -4.90 0.22
CA THR A 21 7.78 -4.00 1.00
C THR A 21 9.24 -4.37 0.80
N SER A 22 10.05 -3.45 0.29
CA SER A 22 11.50 -3.59 0.18
C SER A 22 12.16 -3.09 1.46
N PHE A 23 13.27 -3.72 1.84
CA PHE A 23 14.09 -3.35 3.01
C PHE A 23 15.59 -3.28 2.65
N VAL A 24 15.91 -3.06 1.37
CA VAL A 24 17.30 -3.12 0.87
C VAL A 24 18.11 -1.91 1.33
N GLU A 25 17.59 -0.70 1.09
CA GLU A 25 18.19 0.56 1.56
C GLU A 25 17.24 1.22 2.57
N ASP A 26 16.05 1.60 2.09
CA ASP A 26 14.95 2.12 2.90
C ASP A 26 13.75 1.17 2.90
N THR A 27 12.78 1.43 3.79
CA THR A 27 11.48 0.75 3.76
C THR A 27 10.60 1.39 2.69
N THR A 28 10.45 0.72 1.55
CA THR A 28 9.71 1.25 0.40
C THR A 28 8.62 0.28 -0.05
N ILE A 29 7.57 0.84 -0.62
CA ILE A 29 6.59 0.12 -1.41
C ILE A 29 7.13 0.00 -2.81
N SER A 30 7.26 -1.24 -3.28
CA SER A 30 7.71 -1.54 -4.64
C SER A 30 6.72 -2.45 -5.34
N ILE A 31 6.67 -2.33 -6.67
CA ILE A 31 5.89 -3.20 -7.54
C ILE A 31 6.79 -3.87 -8.57
N VAL A 32 6.35 -5.04 -9.03
CA VAL A 32 6.96 -5.74 -10.16
C VAL A 32 5.86 -6.37 -11.02
N GLU A 33 6.05 -6.38 -12.34
CA GLU A 33 5.16 -7.11 -13.23
C GLU A 33 5.26 -8.62 -13.02
N ILE A 34 4.13 -9.32 -13.07
CA ILE A 34 4.07 -10.78 -12.90
C ILE A 34 4.83 -11.53 -13.99
N LYS A 35 4.88 -10.96 -15.19
CA LYS A 35 5.69 -11.50 -16.31
C LYS A 35 7.20 -11.35 -16.08
N GLY A 36 7.59 -10.72 -14.99
CA GLY A 36 8.96 -10.29 -14.73
C GLY A 36 9.23 -8.91 -15.32
N GLY A 37 10.27 -8.27 -14.82
CA GLY A 37 10.64 -6.91 -15.21
C GLY A 37 11.43 -6.24 -14.11
N ASP A 38 11.73 -4.97 -14.31
CA ASP A 38 12.38 -4.16 -13.30
C ASP A 38 11.42 -3.85 -12.15
N VAL A 39 11.96 -3.87 -10.93
CA VAL A 39 11.23 -3.42 -9.75
C VAL A 39 11.07 -1.90 -9.84
N ARG A 40 9.83 -1.43 -9.74
CA ARG A 40 9.50 -0.01 -9.67
C ARG A 40 9.19 0.37 -8.24
N GLU A 41 9.89 1.37 -7.72
CA GLU A 41 9.54 1.98 -6.43
C GLU A 41 8.32 2.91 -6.61
N ILE A 42 7.38 2.83 -5.68
CA ILE A 42 6.19 3.70 -5.63
C ILE A 42 6.44 4.84 -4.67
N SER A 43 6.85 4.51 -3.44
CA SER A 43 6.99 5.48 -2.36
C SER A 43 7.70 4.84 -1.15
N PRO A 44 8.38 5.62 -0.30
CA PRO A 44 8.69 5.16 1.04
C PRO A 44 7.40 4.84 1.81
N GLY A 45 7.38 3.79 2.61
CA GLY A 45 6.17 3.41 3.35
C GLY A 45 6.03 1.91 3.50
N ASN A 46 4.89 1.49 4.05
CA ASN A 46 4.60 0.09 4.33
C ASN A 46 3.08 -0.17 4.29
N GLY A 47 2.68 -1.43 4.38
CA GLY A 47 1.28 -1.83 4.59
C GLY A 47 0.43 -1.67 3.35
N GLN A 48 1.02 -1.92 2.19
CA GLN A 48 0.39 -1.69 0.91
C GLN A 48 -0.76 -2.67 0.60
N THR A 49 -1.79 -2.17 -0.08
CA THR A 49 -2.93 -2.94 -0.58
C THR A 49 -3.46 -2.33 -1.87
N PHE A 50 -3.80 -3.16 -2.86
CA PHE A 50 -4.38 -2.69 -4.12
C PHE A 50 -5.84 -2.30 -3.97
N SER A 51 -6.28 -1.28 -4.72
CA SER A 51 -7.70 -1.02 -4.95
C SER A 51 -8.35 -2.23 -5.64
N PRO A 52 -9.61 -2.55 -5.36
CA PRO A 52 -10.39 -3.53 -6.14
C PRO A 52 -10.36 -3.33 -7.66
N SER A 53 -10.37 -2.09 -8.12
CA SER A 53 -10.19 -1.74 -9.54
C SER A 53 -8.78 -2.06 -10.07
N GLY A 54 -7.78 -2.13 -9.19
CA GLY A 54 -6.41 -2.51 -9.51
C GLY A 54 -5.56 -1.40 -10.15
N ASP A 55 -6.04 -0.16 -10.13
CA ASP A 55 -5.38 1.04 -10.67
C ASP A 55 -4.63 1.86 -9.61
N GLU A 56 -4.94 1.65 -8.33
CA GLU A 56 -4.32 2.36 -7.20
C GLU A 56 -3.75 1.40 -6.14
N ILE A 57 -2.85 1.94 -5.32
CA ILE A 57 -2.33 1.29 -4.13
C ILE A 57 -2.49 2.21 -2.92
N ALA A 58 -3.08 1.71 -1.84
CA ALA A 58 -3.12 2.40 -0.55
C ALA A 58 -1.99 1.89 0.35
N TYR A 59 -1.38 2.76 1.13
CA TYR A 59 -0.27 2.43 2.02
C TYR A 59 -0.13 3.45 3.16
N VAL A 60 0.74 3.14 4.12
CA VAL A 60 1.07 4.01 5.24
C VAL A 60 2.42 4.68 5.02
N HIS A 61 2.44 6.00 5.10
CA HIS A 61 3.66 6.82 5.08
C HIS A 61 3.55 7.98 6.07
N GLY A 62 4.58 8.18 6.90
CA GLY A 62 4.61 9.29 7.86
C GLY A 62 3.44 9.32 8.85
N ASN A 63 2.90 8.14 9.19
CA ASN A 63 1.69 7.98 10.00
C ASN A 63 0.42 8.64 9.43
N ALA A 64 0.35 8.69 8.11
CA ALA A 64 -0.82 9.02 7.32
C ALA A 64 -1.11 7.88 6.34
N LEU A 65 -2.37 7.80 5.91
CA LEU A 65 -2.78 7.01 4.76
C LEU A 65 -2.51 7.77 3.48
N TRP A 66 -1.93 7.08 2.52
CA TRP A 66 -1.63 7.58 1.19
C TRP A 66 -2.17 6.62 0.15
N THR A 67 -2.49 7.16 -1.03
CA THR A 67 -2.71 6.39 -2.26
C THR A 67 -1.79 6.85 -3.36
N SER A 68 -1.53 5.97 -4.32
CA SER A 68 -0.78 6.28 -5.53
C SER A 68 -1.35 5.51 -6.71
N SER A 69 -1.46 6.17 -7.86
CA SER A 69 -1.78 5.52 -9.13
C SER A 69 -0.61 4.65 -9.61
N LEU A 70 -0.93 3.51 -10.23
CA LEU A 70 0.06 2.60 -10.79
C LEU A 70 0.54 3.02 -12.19
N ASP A 71 -0.31 3.66 -12.97
CA ASP A 71 0.03 4.12 -14.32
C ASP A 71 1.01 5.30 -14.25
N GLU A 72 0.69 6.28 -13.41
CA GLU A 72 1.53 7.42 -13.07
C GLU A 72 1.75 7.38 -11.56
N VAL A 73 2.98 7.09 -11.11
CA VAL A 73 3.31 7.08 -9.67
C VAL A 73 3.18 8.49 -9.14
N ASP A 74 1.98 8.80 -8.65
CA ASP A 74 1.57 10.08 -8.10
C ASP A 74 0.98 9.88 -6.70
N PRO A 75 1.83 9.77 -5.66
CA PRO A 75 1.42 9.69 -4.26
C PRO A 75 0.65 10.90 -3.75
N TYR A 76 -0.50 10.68 -3.10
CA TYR A 76 -1.21 11.71 -2.35
C TYR A 76 -1.75 11.21 -1.00
N PRO A 77 -1.77 12.07 0.05
CA PRO A 77 -2.30 11.70 1.35
C PRO A 77 -3.83 11.75 1.37
N ILE A 78 -4.45 10.72 1.93
CA ILE A 78 -5.91 10.65 2.17
C ILE A 78 -6.24 11.11 3.60
N THR A 79 -5.30 10.96 4.53
CA THR A 79 -5.44 11.49 5.90
C THR A 79 -4.29 12.43 6.23
N LEU A 80 -4.53 13.38 7.13
CA LEU A 80 -3.43 14.05 7.82
C LEU A 80 -2.70 13.06 8.75
N ALA A 81 -1.45 13.36 9.10
CA ALA A 81 -0.73 12.57 10.10
C ALA A 81 -1.49 12.60 11.44
N LEU A 82 -1.90 11.42 11.92
CA LEU A 82 -2.69 11.30 13.14
C LEU A 82 -1.79 11.02 14.36
N PRO A 83 -2.24 11.24 15.59
CA PRO A 83 -1.58 10.67 16.78
C PRO A 83 -1.88 9.16 16.90
N GLY A 84 -0.86 8.35 17.17
CA GLY A 84 -0.97 6.87 17.26
C GLY A 84 -0.19 6.19 16.13
N ASP A 85 -0.43 4.89 15.91
CA ASP A 85 0.09 4.17 14.75
C ASP A 85 -1.07 3.82 13.81
N ILE A 86 -0.99 4.27 12.56
CA ILE A 86 -1.87 3.83 11.48
C ILE A 86 -1.28 2.56 10.87
N ILE A 87 -2.03 1.46 10.88
CA ILE A 87 -1.59 0.20 10.29
C ILE A 87 -2.72 -0.52 9.56
N ARG A 88 -2.34 -1.46 8.69
CA ARG A 88 -3.23 -2.43 8.03
C ARG A 88 -4.40 -1.77 7.27
N PRO A 89 -4.13 -0.91 6.29
CA PRO A 89 -5.20 -0.43 5.45
C PRO A 89 -5.83 -1.58 4.64
N HIS A 90 -7.12 -1.46 4.36
CA HIS A 90 -7.84 -2.35 3.46
C HIS A 90 -8.94 -1.57 2.73
N TRP A 91 -8.99 -1.71 1.41
CA TRP A 91 -10.03 -1.11 0.58
C TRP A 91 -11.39 -1.80 0.75
N SER A 92 -12.45 -1.05 0.57
CA SER A 92 -13.79 -1.58 0.33
C SER A 92 -13.84 -2.24 -1.03
N SER A 93 -14.74 -3.22 -1.22
CA SER A 93 -14.86 -3.94 -2.50
C SER A 93 -15.35 -3.08 -3.68
N ASP A 94 -15.84 -1.87 -3.40
CA ASP A 94 -16.42 -0.91 -4.33
C ASP A 94 -15.57 0.36 -4.53
N ASP A 95 -14.32 0.36 -4.04
CA ASP A 95 -13.36 1.47 -4.13
C ASP A 95 -13.77 2.77 -3.39
N GLU A 96 -14.90 2.79 -2.69
CA GLU A 96 -15.43 4.02 -2.07
C GLU A 96 -14.80 4.36 -0.71
N TRP A 97 -14.16 3.42 -0.02
CA TRP A 97 -13.58 3.69 1.29
C TRP A 97 -12.43 2.76 1.66
N ILE A 98 -11.60 3.23 2.59
CA ILE A 98 -10.51 2.46 3.20
C ILE A 98 -10.78 2.36 4.70
N VAL A 99 -10.62 1.15 5.25
CA VAL A 99 -10.51 0.95 6.70
C VAL A 99 -9.06 0.79 7.11
N PHE A 100 -8.74 1.26 8.31
CA PHE A 100 -7.42 1.11 8.91
C PHE A 100 -7.52 1.00 10.43
N GLU A 101 -6.47 0.44 11.04
CA GLU A 101 -6.35 0.38 12.49
C GLU A 101 -5.56 1.59 12.99
N ASN A 102 -6.08 2.29 13.99
CA ASN A 102 -5.37 3.33 14.73
C ASN A 102 -5.70 3.24 16.22
N ARG A 103 -4.67 3.16 17.07
CA ARG A 103 -4.79 3.00 18.54
C ARG A 103 -5.74 1.84 18.92
N ASN A 104 -5.53 0.67 18.32
CA ASN A 104 -6.34 -0.54 18.51
C ASN A 104 -7.84 -0.36 18.20
N THR A 105 -8.19 0.64 17.40
CA THR A 105 -9.57 0.94 16.96
C THR A 105 -9.61 0.91 15.43
N LEU A 106 -10.70 0.40 14.85
CA LEU A 106 -10.94 0.47 13.41
C LEU A 106 -11.53 1.83 13.04
N TRP A 107 -10.94 2.46 12.04
CA TRP A 107 -11.38 3.71 11.45
C TRP A 107 -11.71 3.50 9.97
N LYS A 108 -12.59 4.35 9.45
CA LYS A 108 -12.95 4.40 8.02
C LYS A 108 -12.65 5.80 7.49
N VAL A 109 -12.11 5.88 6.29
CA VAL A 109 -11.96 7.09 5.48
C VAL A 109 -12.52 6.84 4.08
N SER A 110 -13.04 7.89 3.44
CA SER A 110 -13.60 7.92 2.08
C SER A 110 -13.07 9.14 1.36
#